data_AF-A0A430EHT0-F1
#
_entry.id   AF-A0A430EHT0-F1
#
_cell.length_a   1.000
_cell.length_b   1.000
_cell.length_c   1.000
_cell.angle_alpha   90.00
_cell.angle_beta   90.00
_cell.angle_gamma   90.00
#
_symmetry.space_group_name_H-M   'P 1'
#
loop_
_entity.id
_entity.type
_entity.pdbx_description
1 polymer ?
#
loop_
_entity_poly.entity_id
_entity_poly.type
_entity_poly.pdbx_seq_one_letter_code
_entity_poly.pdbx_strand_id
1 'polypeptide(L)'
;MAGEPSDRLRKKMLAHRRGIIGERETAHILDRLFFDSKDHVLIHDLRIPDGIGSFAQFDHIILSRLSRKASVVEVKNYSGRMSRNKHDEWVVWYEGRRRPVQIPNPVAQARRQRDVLRAWLKAHDHDKAFSEVGTFVVIPADGQIDRTKITEALPVYKIDNFHRAWVAFAGVSPVGKLFSSGVPSGTLVAIGAQLAASHVSDEQTMAQRLGIEPRSYAQRNDGAAEQVDEPADEEQLAAEAAEDALDPDCPLPVREEEGEDEVVVTSAEAEEADAPTPTLPEQADEEAVPVAQRKASPAVVISPGIAERELPDGRIAFLAARDNEAAKARLSAACEGRARWQPLFQNWICNDDAAALEIRMIVAREPNSVEGEM
;
A
#
# COMPACT_ATOMS: atom_id res chain seq x y z
N MET A 1 -5.97 22.38 29.40
CA MET A 1 -4.78 21.64 28.91
C MET A 1 -5.10 21.14 27.50
N ALA A 2 -4.14 21.10 26.59
CA ALA A 2 -4.34 20.41 25.31
C ALA A 2 -4.24 18.90 25.58
N GLY A 3 -5.34 18.16 25.38
CA GLY A 3 -5.33 16.71 25.53
C GLY A 3 -4.38 16.09 24.50
N GLU A 4 -3.53 15.18 24.95
CA GLU A 4 -2.72 14.37 24.04
C GLU A 4 -3.62 13.61 23.04
N PRO A 5 -3.16 13.35 21.81
CA PRO A 5 -3.87 12.43 20.93
C PRO A 5 -3.92 11.07 21.63
N SER A 6 -5.13 10.57 21.88
CA SER A 6 -5.34 9.34 22.65
C SER A 6 -4.46 8.19 22.13
N ASP A 7 -4.02 7.30 23.00
CA ASP A 7 -3.09 6.25 22.58
C ASP A 7 -3.70 5.33 21.51
N ARG A 8 -5.03 5.19 21.45
CA ARG A 8 -5.72 4.54 20.33
C ARG A 8 -5.46 5.24 18.98
N LEU A 9 -5.47 6.57 18.95
CA LEU A 9 -5.14 7.36 17.76
C LEU A 9 -3.65 7.22 17.39
N ARG A 10 -2.74 7.35 18.38
CA ARG A 10 -1.30 7.11 18.19
C ARG A 10 -1.02 5.73 17.59
N LYS A 11 -1.64 4.67 18.14
CA LYS A 11 -1.53 3.28 17.63
C LYS A 11 -1.98 3.17 16.18
N LYS A 12 -3.15 3.73 15.83
CA LYS A 12 -3.67 3.72 14.44
C LYS A 12 -2.71 4.42 13.47
N MET A 13 -2.14 5.56 13.86
CA MET A 13 -1.14 6.28 13.05
C MET A 13 0.15 5.48 12.85
N LEU A 14 0.68 4.86 13.92
CA LEU A 14 1.89 4.04 13.84
C LEU A 14 1.68 2.78 12.97
N ALA A 15 0.54 2.12 13.09
CA ALA A 15 0.17 0.99 12.24
C ALA A 15 0.07 1.40 10.76
N HIS A 16 -0.57 2.53 10.46
CA HIS A 16 -0.70 3.04 9.10
C HIS A 16 0.67 3.45 8.51
N ARG A 17 1.53 4.13 9.28
CA ARG A 17 2.92 4.45 8.87
C ARG A 17 3.71 3.19 8.51
N ARG A 18 3.58 2.11 9.29
CA ARG A 18 4.24 0.83 9.00
C ARG A 18 3.73 0.21 7.71
N GLY A 19 2.43 0.32 7.41
CA GLY A 19 1.85 -0.05 6.10
C GLY A 19 2.57 0.66 4.95
N ILE A 20 2.52 1.99 4.92
CA ILE A 20 3.16 2.83 3.90
C ILE A 20 4.65 2.50 3.74
N ILE A 21 5.40 2.30 4.83
CA ILE A 21 6.83 1.95 4.76
C ILE A 21 7.02 0.59 4.07
N GLY A 22 6.25 -0.43 4.46
CA GLY A 22 6.37 -1.77 3.86
C GLY A 22 5.93 -1.83 2.39
N GLU A 23 4.92 -1.05 2.01
CA GLU A 23 4.47 -0.85 0.62
C GLU A 23 5.56 -0.15 -0.21
N ARG A 24 6.20 0.91 0.32
CA ARG A 24 7.31 1.62 -0.33
C ARG A 24 8.56 0.75 -0.49
N GLU A 25 8.93 -0.01 0.53
CA GLU A 25 10.06 -0.96 0.47
C GLU A 25 9.80 -2.07 -0.56
N THR A 26 8.55 -2.57 -0.63
CA THR A 26 8.14 -3.56 -1.63
C THR A 26 8.17 -2.98 -3.03
N ALA A 27 7.60 -1.79 -3.23
CA ALA A 27 7.63 -1.07 -4.51
C ALA A 27 9.06 -0.90 -5.04
N HIS A 28 9.99 -0.46 -4.19
CA HIS A 28 11.41 -0.29 -4.56
C HIS A 28 12.11 -1.59 -4.98
N ILE A 29 11.69 -2.75 -4.45
CA ILE A 29 12.19 -4.06 -4.89
C ILE A 29 11.53 -4.48 -6.21
N LEU A 30 10.23 -4.23 -6.40
CA LEU A 30 9.53 -4.49 -7.65
C LEU A 30 10.05 -3.62 -8.81
N ASP A 31 10.34 -2.35 -8.55
CA ASP A 31 11.01 -1.47 -9.51
C ASP A 31 12.32 -2.09 -9.99
N ARG A 32 13.21 -2.53 -9.09
CA ARG A 32 14.46 -3.20 -9.49
C ARG A 32 14.27 -4.47 -10.32
N LEU A 33 13.11 -5.11 -10.28
CA LEU A 33 12.80 -6.32 -11.04
C LEU A 33 12.11 -6.03 -12.39
N PHE A 34 11.34 -4.95 -12.50
CA PHE A 34 10.44 -4.70 -13.63
C PHE A 34 10.53 -3.31 -14.26
N PHE A 35 11.22 -2.35 -13.64
CA PHE A 35 11.45 -1.01 -14.19
C PHE A 35 12.14 -1.07 -15.56
N ASP A 36 11.66 -0.24 -16.49
CA ASP A 36 12.09 -0.16 -17.90
C ASP A 36 12.03 -1.49 -18.69
N SER A 37 11.37 -2.54 -18.16
CA SER A 37 11.21 -3.78 -18.90
C SER A 37 10.18 -3.66 -20.01
N LYS A 38 10.63 -3.79 -21.27
CA LYS A 38 9.77 -3.85 -22.46
C LYS A 38 8.77 -5.01 -22.46
N ASP A 39 8.94 -6.00 -21.57
CA ASP A 39 8.08 -7.17 -21.41
C ASP A 39 7.02 -7.02 -20.29
N HIS A 40 7.13 -6.00 -19.43
CA HIS A 40 6.28 -5.82 -18.25
C HIS A 40 5.70 -4.40 -18.14
N VAL A 41 4.55 -4.27 -17.47
CA VAL A 41 4.07 -3.01 -16.89
C VAL A 41 3.85 -3.24 -15.41
N LEU A 42 4.44 -2.38 -14.58
CA LEU A 42 4.27 -2.34 -13.14
C LEU A 42 3.43 -1.10 -12.78
N ILE A 43 2.39 -1.28 -11.98
CA ILE A 43 1.51 -0.22 -11.49
C ILE A 43 1.45 -0.36 -9.97
N HIS A 44 1.62 0.75 -9.25
CA HIS A 44 1.47 0.82 -7.79
C HIS A 44 0.25 1.68 -7.44
N ASP A 45 -0.32 1.46 -6.25
CA ASP A 45 -1.38 2.26 -5.64
C ASP A 45 -2.56 2.53 -6.62
N LEU A 46 -3.17 1.43 -7.09
CA LEU A 46 -4.32 1.50 -7.97
C LEU A 46 -5.61 1.26 -7.20
N ARG A 47 -6.56 2.20 -7.32
CA ARG A 47 -7.90 2.07 -6.74
C ARG A 47 -8.94 2.12 -7.84
N ILE A 48 -9.67 1.04 -8.07
CA ILE A 48 -10.73 0.97 -9.10
C ILE A 48 -12.08 0.53 -8.49
N PRO A 49 -13.23 0.94 -9.06
CA PRO A 49 -14.54 0.46 -8.62
C PRO A 49 -14.65 -1.06 -8.73
N ASP A 50 -15.31 -1.70 -7.76
CA ASP A 50 -15.50 -3.15 -7.73
C ASP A 50 -16.73 -3.65 -8.52
N GLY A 51 -17.59 -2.72 -8.96
CA GLY A 51 -18.82 -2.99 -9.70
C GLY A 51 -20.07 -3.19 -8.83
N ILE A 52 -19.95 -3.18 -7.49
CA ILE A 52 -21.07 -3.30 -6.54
C ILE A 52 -21.24 -2.07 -5.63
N GLY A 53 -20.52 -0.99 -5.93
CA GLY A 53 -20.65 0.30 -5.23
C GLY A 53 -19.52 0.59 -4.23
N SER A 54 -18.48 -0.25 -4.20
CA SER A 54 -17.26 -0.01 -3.44
C SER A 54 -16.03 -0.02 -4.37
N PHE A 55 -14.83 -0.15 -3.80
CA PHE A 55 -13.57 -0.04 -4.51
C PHE A 55 -12.61 -1.16 -4.10
N ALA A 56 -11.88 -1.70 -5.07
CA ALA A 56 -10.70 -2.52 -4.82
C ALA A 56 -9.45 -1.62 -4.87
N GLN A 57 -8.77 -1.56 -3.74
CA GLN A 57 -7.39 -1.07 -3.64
C GLN A 57 -6.44 -2.19 -4.06
N PHE A 58 -5.40 -1.86 -4.83
CA PHE A 58 -4.32 -2.75 -5.25
C PHE A 58 -3.00 -2.09 -4.92
N ASP A 59 -2.20 -2.73 -4.07
CA ASP A 59 -0.89 -2.20 -3.70
C ASP A 59 0.01 -2.20 -4.95
N HIS A 60 0.16 -3.36 -5.61
CA HIS A 60 0.87 -3.46 -6.89
C HIS A 60 0.20 -4.43 -7.89
N ILE A 61 0.25 -4.09 -9.18
CA ILE A 61 -0.15 -4.93 -10.32
C ILE A 61 1.02 -5.06 -11.28
N ILE A 62 1.27 -6.29 -11.76
CA ILE A 62 2.25 -6.57 -12.82
C ILE A 62 1.52 -7.17 -14.02
N LEU A 63 1.69 -6.60 -15.22
CA LEU A 63 1.19 -7.12 -16.48
C LEU A 63 2.36 -7.69 -17.29
N SER A 64 2.34 -8.99 -17.64
CA SER A 64 3.41 -9.66 -18.37
C SER A 64 3.00 -10.02 -19.79
N ARG A 65 3.58 -9.34 -20.79
CA ARG A 65 3.14 -9.48 -22.19
C ARG A 65 3.44 -10.85 -22.79
N LEU A 66 4.60 -11.44 -22.43
CA LEU A 66 5.09 -12.68 -23.05
C LEU A 66 4.39 -13.92 -22.52
N SER A 67 4.05 -13.95 -21.23
CA SER A 67 3.28 -15.03 -20.61
C SER A 67 1.77 -14.82 -20.71
N ARG A 68 1.32 -13.60 -21.10
CA ARG A 68 -0.10 -13.21 -21.15
C ARG A 68 -0.80 -13.43 -19.79
N LYS A 69 -0.08 -13.09 -18.72
CA LYS A 69 -0.58 -13.16 -17.33
C LYS A 69 -0.47 -11.80 -16.65
N ALA A 70 -1.41 -11.52 -15.77
CA ALA A 70 -1.32 -10.45 -14.80
C ALA A 70 -1.06 -11.02 -13.40
N SER A 71 -0.52 -10.21 -12.50
CA SER A 71 -0.31 -10.56 -11.10
C SER A 71 -0.76 -9.41 -10.20
N VAL A 72 -1.58 -9.73 -9.20
CA VAL A 72 -1.85 -8.85 -8.06
C VAL A 72 -0.85 -9.18 -6.96
N VAL A 73 -0.19 -8.15 -6.42
CA VAL A 73 0.71 -8.26 -5.26
C VAL A 73 0.12 -7.41 -4.13
N GLU A 74 -0.25 -8.10 -3.05
CA GLU A 74 -0.77 -7.54 -1.80
C GLU A 74 0.35 -7.53 -0.75
N VAL A 75 0.55 -6.42 -0.06
CA VAL A 75 1.63 -6.21 0.90
C VAL A 75 1.09 -6.26 2.33
N LYS A 76 1.73 -7.05 3.20
CA LYS A 76 1.43 -7.10 4.63
C LYS A 76 2.70 -6.85 5.46
N ASN A 77 2.78 -5.68 6.09
CA ASN A 77 3.86 -5.35 7.02
C ASN A 77 3.46 -5.66 8.48
N TYR A 78 3.86 -6.83 8.97
CA TYR A 78 3.69 -7.24 10.37
C TYR A 78 5.05 -7.57 10.99
N SER A 79 5.36 -6.98 12.15
CA SER A 79 6.55 -7.31 12.93
C SER A 79 6.45 -8.62 13.71
N GLY A 80 5.25 -9.23 13.76
CA GLY A 80 5.01 -10.52 14.41
C GLY A 80 4.97 -11.70 13.42
N ARG A 81 4.87 -12.91 13.94
CA ARG A 81 4.74 -14.14 13.15
C ARG A 81 3.30 -14.35 12.68
N MET A 82 3.09 -14.20 11.38
CA MET A 82 1.82 -14.53 10.74
C MET A 82 1.60 -16.04 10.72
N SER A 83 0.39 -16.48 11.08
CA SER A 83 -0.05 -17.86 11.10
C SER A 83 -1.55 -17.94 10.77
N ARG A 84 -2.08 -19.16 10.64
CA ARG A 84 -3.50 -19.42 10.42
C ARG A 84 -3.94 -20.70 11.14
N ASN A 85 -5.23 -20.85 11.37
CA ASN A 85 -5.79 -22.09 11.92
C ASN A 85 -6.44 -22.99 10.83
N LYS A 86 -7.13 -24.05 11.26
CA LYS A 86 -7.77 -25.03 10.36
C LYS A 86 -9.06 -24.51 9.69
N HIS A 87 -9.62 -23.41 10.15
CA HIS A 87 -10.83 -22.77 9.63
C HIS A 87 -10.52 -21.59 8.68
N ASP A 88 -9.24 -21.45 8.29
CA ASP A 88 -8.71 -20.33 7.50
C ASP A 88 -8.93 -18.95 8.15
N GLU A 89 -8.94 -18.92 9.49
CA GLU A 89 -8.81 -17.69 10.29
C GLU A 89 -7.32 -17.34 10.45
N TRP A 90 -6.98 -16.06 10.29
CA TRP A 90 -5.60 -15.58 10.20
C TRP A 90 -5.21 -14.76 11.42
N VAL A 91 -3.99 -14.97 11.89
CA VAL A 91 -3.47 -14.38 13.13
C VAL A 91 -2.04 -13.91 12.99
N VAL A 92 -1.65 -12.93 13.82
CA VAL A 92 -0.27 -12.51 14.01
C VAL A 92 0.13 -12.68 15.48
N TRP A 93 1.19 -13.43 15.73
CA TRP A 93 1.84 -13.58 17.04
C TRP A 93 2.91 -12.52 17.20
N TYR A 94 2.67 -11.53 18.07
CA TYR A 94 3.67 -10.54 18.42
C TYR A 94 4.48 -11.00 19.64
N GLU A 95 5.74 -10.58 19.70
CA GLU A 95 6.60 -10.77 20.87
C GLU A 95 5.98 -10.08 22.11
N GLY A 96 6.30 -10.57 23.30
CA GLY A 96 5.67 -10.14 24.57
C GLY A 96 4.20 -10.55 24.77
N ARG A 97 3.46 -10.97 23.74
CA ARG A 97 2.01 -11.20 23.83
C ARG A 97 1.63 -12.65 24.10
N ARG A 98 0.73 -12.83 25.08
CA ARG A 98 0.17 -14.14 25.48
C ARG A 98 -0.93 -14.65 24.56
N ARG A 99 -1.54 -13.75 23.76
CA ARG A 99 -2.59 -14.05 22.78
C ARG A 99 -2.18 -13.47 21.41
N PRO A 100 -2.49 -14.17 20.30
CA PRO A 100 -2.30 -13.61 18.98
C PRO A 100 -3.36 -12.54 18.69
N VAL A 101 -3.05 -11.67 17.73
CA VAL A 101 -3.99 -10.71 17.15
C VAL A 101 -4.65 -11.34 15.94
N GLN A 102 -5.99 -11.29 15.86
CA GLN A 102 -6.73 -11.68 14.65
C GLN A 102 -6.50 -10.65 13.53
N ILE A 103 -6.38 -11.11 12.29
CA ILE A 103 -6.27 -10.25 11.10
C ILE A 103 -7.22 -10.71 9.99
N PRO A 104 -7.66 -9.82 9.08
CA PRO A 104 -8.36 -10.23 7.87
C PRO A 104 -7.52 -11.20 7.04
N ASN A 105 -8.16 -12.21 6.45
CA ASN A 105 -7.49 -13.20 5.61
C ASN A 105 -6.87 -12.53 4.36
N PRO A 106 -5.53 -12.44 4.26
CA PRO A 106 -4.86 -11.68 3.20
C PRO A 106 -4.93 -12.40 1.85
N VAL A 107 -4.99 -13.73 1.85
CA VAL A 107 -5.14 -14.53 0.62
C VAL A 107 -6.55 -14.35 0.05
N ALA A 108 -7.58 -14.29 0.89
CA ALA A 108 -8.94 -13.98 0.47
C ALA A 108 -9.07 -12.53 -0.04
N GLN A 109 -8.35 -11.57 0.56
CA GLN A 109 -8.27 -10.19 0.05
C GLN A 109 -7.65 -10.15 -1.36
N ALA A 110 -6.49 -10.78 -1.54
CA ALA A 110 -5.82 -10.85 -2.85
C ALA A 110 -6.68 -11.54 -3.92
N ARG A 111 -7.45 -12.59 -3.55
CA ARG A 111 -8.41 -13.24 -4.45
C ARG A 111 -9.55 -12.31 -4.89
N ARG A 112 -10.09 -11.48 -3.98
CA ARG A 112 -11.11 -10.48 -4.34
C ARG A 112 -10.57 -9.41 -5.29
N GLN A 113 -9.37 -8.89 -5.01
CA GLN A 113 -8.67 -7.95 -5.91
C GLN A 113 -8.47 -8.57 -7.31
N ARG A 114 -7.97 -9.81 -7.39
CA ARG A 114 -7.86 -10.56 -8.66
C ARG A 114 -9.18 -10.62 -9.40
N ASP A 115 -10.29 -10.90 -8.72
CA ASP A 115 -11.60 -11.04 -9.37
C ASP A 115 -12.12 -9.69 -9.88
N VAL A 116 -11.86 -8.59 -9.17
CA VAL A 116 -12.12 -7.22 -9.69
C VAL A 116 -11.22 -6.88 -10.88
N LEU A 117 -9.93 -7.21 -10.85
CA LEU A 117 -9.03 -6.99 -12.00
C LEU A 117 -9.46 -7.81 -13.22
N ARG A 118 -9.91 -9.06 -13.03
CA ARG A 118 -10.48 -9.89 -14.10
C ARG A 118 -11.77 -9.30 -14.66
N ALA A 119 -12.64 -8.76 -13.81
CA ALA A 119 -13.85 -8.07 -14.25
C ALA A 119 -13.50 -6.81 -15.06
N TRP A 120 -12.55 -6.00 -14.60
CA TRP A 120 -12.06 -4.81 -15.32
C TRP A 120 -11.44 -5.18 -16.66
N LEU A 121 -10.57 -6.20 -16.72
CA LEU A 121 -9.94 -6.68 -17.96
C LEU A 121 -11.00 -7.12 -18.97
N LYS A 122 -12.02 -7.87 -18.52
CA LYS A 122 -13.12 -8.31 -19.37
C LYS A 122 -14.00 -7.15 -19.86
N ALA A 123 -14.28 -6.16 -19.01
CA ALA A 123 -15.09 -5.00 -19.35
C ALA A 123 -14.43 -4.09 -20.41
N HIS A 124 -13.12 -4.21 -20.61
CA HIS A 124 -12.34 -3.44 -21.59
C HIS A 124 -11.73 -4.31 -22.71
N ASP A 125 -12.24 -5.53 -22.93
CA ASP A 125 -11.81 -6.49 -23.96
C ASP A 125 -10.33 -6.96 -23.86
N HIS A 126 -9.72 -6.86 -22.68
CA HIS A 126 -8.33 -7.24 -22.39
C HIS A 126 -8.19 -8.65 -21.76
N ASP A 127 -9.28 -9.38 -21.54
CA ASP A 127 -9.29 -10.74 -21.00
C ASP A 127 -8.48 -11.73 -21.87
N LYS A 128 -8.44 -11.51 -23.19
CA LYS A 128 -7.59 -12.25 -24.12
C LYS A 128 -6.11 -11.85 -23.98
N ALA A 129 -5.81 -10.59 -23.69
CA ALA A 129 -4.43 -10.14 -23.50
C ALA A 129 -3.81 -10.76 -22.24
N PHE A 130 -4.63 -10.94 -21.19
CA PHE A 130 -4.23 -11.53 -19.90
C PHE A 130 -5.19 -12.65 -19.49
N SER A 131 -4.94 -13.86 -19.97
CA SER A 131 -5.82 -15.02 -19.79
C SER A 131 -5.85 -15.55 -18.35
N GLU A 132 -4.84 -15.22 -17.55
CA GLU A 132 -4.72 -15.66 -16.16
C GLU A 132 -4.25 -14.49 -15.27
N VAL A 133 -4.80 -14.42 -14.05
CA VAL A 133 -4.44 -13.40 -13.06
C VAL A 133 -4.03 -14.09 -11.76
N GLY A 134 -2.74 -14.00 -11.44
CA GLY A 134 -2.15 -14.56 -10.22
C GLY A 134 -2.33 -13.63 -9.02
N THR A 135 -2.22 -14.18 -7.82
CA THR A 135 -2.30 -13.45 -6.54
C THR A 135 -1.10 -13.79 -5.69
N PHE A 136 -0.43 -12.80 -5.14
CA PHE A 136 0.72 -12.96 -4.27
C PHE A 136 0.54 -12.08 -3.03
N VAL A 137 0.57 -12.68 -1.84
CA VAL A 137 0.69 -11.94 -0.58
C VAL A 137 2.17 -11.89 -0.24
N VAL A 138 2.71 -10.70 -0.06
CA VAL A 138 4.12 -10.46 0.22
C VAL A 138 4.29 -9.77 1.56
N ILE A 139 5.29 -10.22 2.31
CA ILE A 139 5.73 -9.59 3.56
C ILE A 139 7.21 -9.17 3.45
N PRO A 140 7.68 -8.24 4.29
CA PRO A 140 9.10 -7.88 4.40
C PRO A 140 10.05 -9.07 4.56
N ALA A 141 11.32 -8.87 4.20
CA ALA A 141 12.34 -9.92 4.16
C ALA A 141 12.62 -10.53 5.54
N ASP A 142 12.55 -9.73 6.60
CA ASP A 142 12.70 -10.09 8.01
C ASP A 142 11.42 -10.69 8.62
N GLY A 143 10.24 -10.27 8.15
CA GLY A 143 8.92 -10.71 8.63
C GLY A 143 8.74 -12.23 8.77
N GLN A 144 7.96 -12.68 9.76
CA GLN A 144 7.93 -14.10 10.14
C GLN A 144 6.65 -14.81 9.64
N ILE A 145 6.82 -16.02 9.08
CA ILE A 145 5.72 -16.88 8.57
C ILE A 145 5.76 -18.22 9.29
N ASP A 146 4.63 -18.65 9.86
CA ASP A 146 4.45 -20.00 10.37
C ASP A 146 4.29 -21.02 9.22
N ARG A 147 5.41 -21.51 8.69
CA ARG A 147 5.43 -22.49 7.60
C ARG A 147 4.81 -23.85 7.96
N THR A 148 4.51 -24.13 9.23
CA THR A 148 3.74 -25.32 9.63
C THR A 148 2.25 -25.19 9.37
N LYS A 149 1.75 -23.95 9.16
CA LYS A 149 0.34 -23.63 8.87
C LYS A 149 0.14 -22.99 7.50
N ILE A 150 1.08 -22.13 7.09
CA ILE A 150 1.11 -21.43 5.81
C ILE A 150 2.10 -22.14 4.89
N THR A 151 1.62 -23.23 4.30
CA THR A 151 2.36 -24.11 3.37
C THR A 151 2.49 -23.48 1.99
N GLU A 152 3.26 -24.11 1.09
CA GLU A 152 3.54 -23.62 -0.26
C GLU A 152 2.30 -23.55 -1.17
N ALA A 153 1.22 -24.25 -0.82
CA ALA A 153 -0.09 -24.17 -1.50
C ALA A 153 -0.79 -22.81 -1.32
N LEU A 154 -0.33 -21.98 -0.37
CA LEU A 154 -0.80 -20.61 -0.20
C LEU A 154 0.24 -19.63 -0.77
N PRO A 155 -0.18 -18.60 -1.54
CA PRO A 155 0.74 -17.73 -2.25
C PRO A 155 1.30 -16.63 -1.33
N VAL A 156 1.95 -17.02 -0.24
CA VAL A 156 2.45 -16.14 0.81
C VAL A 156 3.97 -16.22 0.90
N TYR A 157 4.64 -15.12 0.57
CA TYR A 157 6.09 -15.07 0.38
C TYR A 157 6.72 -13.91 1.18
N LYS A 158 7.96 -14.10 1.62
CA LYS A 158 8.85 -12.96 1.92
C LYS A 158 9.25 -12.31 0.58
N ILE A 159 9.42 -11.00 0.52
CA ILE A 159 9.75 -10.27 -0.72
C ILE A 159 10.99 -10.85 -1.45
N ASP A 160 12.04 -11.24 -0.74
CA ASP A 160 13.23 -11.88 -1.35
C ASP A 160 12.93 -13.22 -2.06
N ASN A 161 11.83 -13.88 -1.71
CA ASN A 161 11.38 -15.12 -2.34
C ASN A 161 10.27 -14.91 -3.38
N PHE A 162 9.66 -13.72 -3.43
CA PHE A 162 8.55 -13.40 -4.34
C PHE A 162 8.95 -13.63 -5.81
N HIS A 163 10.10 -13.12 -6.24
CA HIS A 163 10.51 -13.21 -7.66
C HIS A 163 10.60 -14.66 -8.16
N ARG A 164 11.10 -15.60 -7.34
CA ARG A 164 11.16 -17.03 -7.69
C ARG A 164 9.77 -17.62 -7.90
N ALA A 165 8.83 -17.32 -7.01
CA ALA A 165 7.45 -17.78 -7.12
C ALA A 165 6.72 -17.13 -8.31
N TRP A 166 6.95 -15.84 -8.55
CA TRP A 166 6.38 -15.11 -9.67
C TRP A 166 6.91 -15.63 -11.03
N VAL A 167 8.21 -15.95 -11.13
CA VAL A 167 8.80 -16.55 -12.35
C VAL A 167 8.19 -17.93 -12.64
N ALA A 168 7.91 -18.75 -11.63
CA ALA A 168 7.22 -20.03 -11.83
C ALA A 168 5.78 -19.86 -12.36
N PHE A 169 5.12 -18.73 -12.04
CA PHE A 169 3.77 -18.42 -12.50
C PHE A 169 3.72 -17.72 -13.88
N ALA A 170 4.45 -16.61 -14.03
CA ALA A 170 4.37 -15.68 -15.16
C ALA A 170 5.71 -15.46 -15.90
N GLY A 171 6.77 -16.16 -15.51
CA GLY A 171 8.01 -16.20 -16.27
C GLY A 171 7.83 -16.95 -17.60
N VAL A 172 8.75 -16.69 -18.54
CA VAL A 172 8.79 -17.38 -19.84
C VAL A 172 10.22 -17.85 -20.08
N SER A 173 10.39 -19.14 -20.36
CA SER A 173 11.69 -19.71 -20.67
C SER A 173 12.29 -19.08 -21.95
N PRO A 174 13.63 -19.07 -22.13
CA PRO A 174 14.24 -18.48 -23.32
C PRO A 174 13.68 -19.06 -24.64
N VAL A 175 13.43 -20.37 -24.68
CA VAL A 175 12.76 -21.04 -25.80
C VAL A 175 11.32 -20.57 -25.94
N GLY A 176 10.56 -20.47 -24.84
CA GLY A 176 9.20 -19.94 -24.86
C GLY A 176 9.10 -18.49 -25.36
N LYS A 177 10.12 -17.65 -25.13
CA LYS A 177 10.16 -16.27 -25.65
C LYS A 177 10.18 -16.23 -27.19
N LEU A 178 10.89 -17.15 -27.83
CA LEU A 178 11.00 -17.25 -29.30
C LEU A 178 9.67 -17.64 -29.98
N PHE A 179 8.79 -18.35 -29.28
CA PHE A 179 7.50 -18.82 -29.81
C PHE A 179 6.27 -18.07 -29.25
N SER A 180 6.47 -17.10 -28.36
CA SER A 180 5.36 -16.36 -27.75
C SER A 180 4.76 -15.33 -28.71
N SER A 181 3.49 -15.52 -29.07
CA SER A 181 2.62 -14.51 -29.71
C SER A 181 2.06 -13.50 -28.69
N GLY A 182 2.87 -13.15 -27.67
CA GLY A 182 2.51 -12.31 -26.54
C GLY A 182 2.04 -10.90 -26.93
N VAL A 183 1.49 -10.17 -25.96
CA VAL A 183 0.91 -8.83 -26.18
C VAL A 183 1.97 -7.91 -26.83
N PRO A 184 1.65 -7.16 -27.90
CA PRO A 184 2.58 -6.19 -28.47
C PRO A 184 2.94 -5.13 -27.42
N SER A 185 4.20 -4.67 -27.39
CA SER A 185 4.67 -3.73 -26.35
C SER A 185 3.86 -2.42 -26.31
N GLY A 186 3.53 -1.84 -27.46
CA GLY A 186 2.63 -0.67 -27.52
C GLY A 186 1.22 -0.94 -26.98
N THR A 187 0.69 -2.14 -27.19
CA THR A 187 -0.61 -2.57 -26.62
C THR A 187 -0.50 -2.77 -25.11
N LEU A 188 0.59 -3.37 -24.61
CA LEU A 188 0.84 -3.51 -23.17
C LEU A 188 0.85 -2.14 -22.47
N VAL A 189 1.57 -1.16 -23.03
CA VAL A 189 1.63 0.22 -22.51
C VAL A 189 0.25 0.88 -22.57
N ALA A 190 -0.50 0.70 -23.66
CA ALA A 190 -1.85 1.26 -23.78
C ALA A 190 -2.82 0.68 -22.73
N ILE A 191 -2.78 -0.64 -22.47
CA ILE A 191 -3.60 -1.27 -21.42
C ILE A 191 -3.19 -0.76 -20.04
N GLY A 192 -1.88 -0.67 -19.77
CA GLY A 192 -1.35 -0.11 -18.53
C GLY A 192 -1.80 1.32 -18.28
N ALA A 193 -1.76 2.17 -19.30
CA ALA A 193 -2.23 3.55 -19.24
C ALA A 193 -3.75 3.64 -19.03
N GLN A 194 -4.55 2.78 -19.66
CA GLN A 194 -6.01 2.73 -19.46
C GLN A 194 -6.38 2.25 -18.05
N LEU A 195 -5.64 1.28 -17.52
CA LEU A 195 -5.81 0.78 -16.15
C LEU A 195 -5.45 1.86 -15.12
N ALA A 196 -4.31 2.56 -15.30
CA ALA A 196 -3.94 3.70 -14.47
C ALA A 196 -4.94 4.87 -14.57
N ALA A 197 -5.49 5.14 -15.76
CA ALA A 197 -6.54 6.15 -15.95
C ALA A 197 -7.90 5.78 -15.33
N SER A 198 -8.08 4.52 -14.90
CA SER A 198 -9.25 4.09 -14.12
C SER A 198 -9.11 4.38 -12.62
N HIS A 199 -7.96 4.87 -12.14
CA HIS A 199 -7.72 5.18 -10.73
C HIS A 199 -8.74 6.21 -10.22
N VAL A 200 -9.42 5.88 -9.13
CA VAL A 200 -10.31 6.78 -8.38
C VAL A 200 -9.67 7.08 -7.04
N SER A 201 -9.16 8.31 -6.90
CA SER A 201 -8.54 8.79 -5.66
C SER A 201 -9.49 8.65 -4.47
N ASP A 202 -8.92 8.39 -3.30
CA ASP A 202 -9.71 8.27 -2.08
C ASP A 202 -10.03 9.66 -1.51
N GLU A 203 -11.29 10.08 -1.65
CA GLU A 203 -11.76 11.38 -1.18
C GLU A 203 -11.73 11.51 0.36
N GLN A 204 -11.61 10.41 1.11
CA GLN A 204 -11.46 10.45 2.55
C GLN A 204 -10.02 10.73 2.96
N THR A 205 -9.78 11.96 3.42
CA THR A 205 -8.53 12.36 4.06
C THR A 205 -8.22 11.47 5.26
N MET A 206 -6.93 11.28 5.55
CA MET A 206 -6.49 10.49 6.71
C MET A 206 -7.09 10.99 8.03
N ALA A 207 -7.31 12.30 8.17
CA ALA A 207 -7.98 12.89 9.32
C ALA A 207 -9.40 12.32 9.53
N GLN A 208 -10.20 12.23 8.45
CA GLN A 208 -11.55 11.68 8.51
C GLN A 208 -11.55 10.18 8.88
N ARG A 209 -10.64 9.37 8.31
CA ARG A 209 -10.52 7.93 8.67
C ARG A 209 -10.09 7.70 10.12
N LEU A 210 -9.32 8.63 10.68
CA LEU A 210 -8.90 8.61 12.07
C LEU A 210 -9.94 9.19 13.04
N GLY A 211 -11.11 9.61 12.56
CA GLY A 211 -12.17 10.22 13.37
C GLY A 211 -11.85 11.63 13.87
N ILE A 212 -10.88 12.31 13.21
CA ILE A 212 -10.53 13.70 13.51
C ILE A 212 -11.53 14.60 12.78
N GLU A 213 -12.70 14.77 13.40
CA GLU A 213 -13.71 15.74 13.00
C GLU A 213 -13.09 17.14 12.86
N PRO A 214 -13.23 17.82 11.71
CA PRO A 214 -12.90 19.23 11.61
C PRO A 214 -13.92 20.02 12.44
N ARG A 215 -13.52 20.42 13.66
CA ARG A 215 -14.40 21.14 14.59
C ARG A 215 -15.04 22.35 13.90
N SER A 216 -16.34 22.27 13.68
CA SER A 216 -17.14 23.40 13.23
C SER A 216 -17.16 24.46 14.34
N TYR A 217 -16.83 25.70 13.97
CA TYR A 217 -16.84 26.82 14.92
C TYR A 217 -18.27 27.27 15.21
N ALA A 218 -18.93 26.55 16.12
CA ALA A 218 -20.16 26.95 16.78
C ALA A 218 -19.91 27.05 18.29
N GLN A 219 -20.22 28.21 18.87
CA GLN A 219 -19.86 28.60 20.24
C GLN A 219 -20.37 27.64 21.31
N ARG A 220 -19.55 27.35 22.34
CA ARG A 220 -19.77 27.82 23.73
C ARG A 220 -18.67 27.42 24.72
N ASN A 221 -18.68 28.14 25.85
CA ASN A 221 -17.66 28.16 26.91
C ASN A 221 -17.80 27.08 28.00
N ASP A 222 -16.75 27.02 28.83
CA ASP A 222 -16.69 26.64 30.25
C ASP A 222 -16.86 25.16 30.67
N GLY A 223 -15.71 24.50 30.87
CA GLY A 223 -15.13 24.44 32.22
C GLY A 223 -15.45 23.24 33.13
N ALA A 224 -14.50 22.30 33.22
CA ALA A 224 -14.11 21.58 34.45
C ALA A 224 -12.76 20.87 34.22
N ALA A 225 -11.99 20.63 35.28
CA ALA A 225 -10.67 19.98 35.22
C ALA A 225 -10.58 18.82 36.22
N GLU A 226 -9.86 17.75 35.88
CA GLU A 226 -9.43 16.72 36.84
C GLU A 226 -8.19 15.95 36.36
N GLN A 227 -7.58 15.19 37.28
CA GLN A 227 -6.30 14.47 37.16
C GLN A 227 -6.40 13.14 37.97
N VAL A 228 -5.48 12.16 37.91
CA VAL A 228 -4.06 12.15 37.51
C VAL A 228 -3.65 10.78 36.88
N ASP A 229 -2.37 10.66 36.55
CA ASP A 229 -1.51 9.46 36.59
C ASP A 229 -1.22 8.61 35.33
N GLU A 230 0.08 8.29 35.26
CA GLU A 230 0.85 7.49 34.30
C GLU A 230 1.51 6.31 35.08
N PRO A 231 2.22 5.35 34.44
CA PRO A 231 2.19 4.92 33.05
C PRO A 231 1.97 3.38 32.92
N ALA A 232 1.77 2.86 31.69
CA ALA A 232 1.84 1.41 31.43
C ALA A 232 2.28 1.04 29.99
N ASP A 233 3.52 0.59 29.87
CA ASP A 233 4.09 -0.34 28.88
C ASP A 233 3.64 -0.27 27.39
N GLU A 234 4.49 0.40 26.59
CA GLU A 234 4.32 0.68 25.15
C GLU A 234 4.09 -0.55 24.25
N GLU A 235 4.54 -1.73 24.66
CA GLU A 235 4.53 -2.95 23.84
C GLU A 235 3.21 -3.76 23.95
N GLN A 236 2.56 -3.73 25.11
CA GLN A 236 1.26 -4.35 25.35
C GLN A 236 0.14 -3.56 24.66
N LEU A 237 0.27 -2.24 24.64
CA LEU A 237 -0.69 -1.28 24.12
C LEU A 237 -1.02 -1.49 22.62
N ALA A 238 -0.09 -1.93 21.77
CA ALA A 238 -0.35 -2.15 20.35
C ALA A 238 -1.10 -3.48 20.02
N ALA A 239 -1.71 -4.14 21.01
CA ALA A 239 -2.54 -5.35 20.82
C ALA A 239 -4.02 -5.02 20.62
N GLU A 240 -4.56 -4.23 21.54
CA GLU A 240 -5.99 -3.95 21.68
C GLU A 240 -6.53 -3.15 20.49
N ALA A 241 -5.68 -2.33 19.86
CA ALA A 241 -6.04 -1.53 18.69
C ALA A 241 -6.39 -2.38 17.44
N ALA A 242 -6.13 -3.68 17.43
CA ALA A 242 -6.47 -4.58 16.34
C ALA A 242 -7.78 -5.36 16.55
N GLU A 243 -8.28 -5.48 17.78
CA GLU A 243 -9.66 -5.96 18.04
C GLU A 243 -10.68 -4.87 17.64
N ASP A 244 -10.28 -3.61 17.76
CA ASP A 244 -11.11 -2.40 17.65
C ASP A 244 -11.19 -1.82 16.20
N ALA A 245 -11.06 -2.71 15.20
CA ALA A 245 -11.00 -2.44 13.77
C ALA A 245 -11.88 -3.39 12.90
N LEU A 246 -12.76 -4.17 13.53
CA LEU A 246 -13.75 -4.99 12.84
C LEU A 246 -14.98 -4.14 12.49
N ASP A 247 -15.32 -4.08 11.20
CA ASP A 247 -16.59 -3.56 10.70
C ASP A 247 -17.67 -4.66 10.84
N PRO A 248 -18.74 -4.46 11.64
CA PRO A 248 -19.66 -5.54 11.98
C PRO A 248 -20.73 -5.87 10.91
N ASP A 249 -20.96 -5.01 9.92
CA ASP A 249 -22.14 -5.09 9.03
C ASP A 249 -21.81 -5.52 7.59
N CYS A 250 -21.27 -6.74 7.42
CA CYS A 250 -21.12 -7.37 6.10
C CYS A 250 -21.76 -8.79 6.08
N PRO A 251 -22.98 -8.94 5.53
CA PRO A 251 -23.71 -10.21 5.56
C PRO A 251 -23.15 -11.22 4.55
N LEU A 252 -22.72 -12.39 5.04
CA LEU A 252 -22.24 -13.50 4.21
C LEU A 252 -23.42 -14.28 3.60
N PRO A 253 -23.43 -14.56 2.27
CA PRO A 253 -24.37 -15.50 1.68
C PRO A 253 -23.93 -16.95 1.97
N VAL A 254 -24.84 -17.75 2.53
CA VAL A 254 -24.66 -19.20 2.72
C VAL A 254 -24.75 -19.90 1.37
N ARG A 255 -23.88 -20.89 1.11
CA ARG A 255 -24.11 -21.88 0.06
C ARG A 255 -23.54 -23.25 0.45
N GLU A 256 -24.29 -24.28 0.08
CA GLU A 256 -24.15 -25.67 0.54
C GLU A 256 -23.00 -26.42 -0.17
N GLU A 257 -22.48 -27.45 0.51
CA GLU A 257 -21.41 -28.33 0.03
C GLU A 257 -21.96 -29.50 -0.80
N GLU A 258 -21.29 -29.86 -1.90
CA GLU A 258 -21.29 -31.23 -2.46
C GLU A 258 -19.95 -31.54 -3.16
N GLY A 259 -19.51 -32.80 -3.07
CA GLY A 259 -18.69 -33.44 -4.11
C GLY A 259 -17.17 -33.42 -3.94
N GLU A 260 -16.66 -34.31 -3.09
CA GLU A 260 -15.28 -34.81 -3.21
C GLU A 260 -15.15 -35.71 -4.45
N ASP A 261 -14.00 -35.70 -5.14
CA ASP A 261 -13.52 -36.89 -5.86
C ASP A 261 -12.00 -36.87 -6.02
N GLU A 262 -11.40 -38.06 -5.87
CA GLU A 262 -9.98 -38.30 -5.64
C GLU A 262 -9.27 -38.75 -6.93
N VAL A 263 -8.10 -38.18 -7.25
CA VAL A 263 -7.25 -38.71 -8.35
C VAL A 263 -5.79 -38.85 -7.92
N VAL A 264 -5.36 -40.11 -7.88
CA VAL A 264 -3.99 -40.58 -7.61
C VAL A 264 -3.04 -40.16 -8.73
N VAL A 265 -1.83 -39.71 -8.38
CA VAL A 265 -0.71 -39.56 -9.34
C VAL A 265 0.51 -40.33 -8.82
N THR A 266 0.97 -41.28 -9.64
CA THR A 266 2.15 -42.10 -9.40
C THR A 266 3.44 -41.38 -9.76
N SER A 267 4.47 -41.57 -8.94
CA SER A 267 5.84 -41.07 -9.13
C SER A 267 6.62 -41.78 -10.25
N ALA A 268 7.47 -41.04 -10.95
CA ALA A 268 8.62 -41.57 -11.71
C ALA A 268 9.78 -40.54 -11.67
N GLU A 269 11.01 -41.03 -11.49
CA GLU A 269 12.25 -40.25 -11.33
C GLU A 269 13.15 -40.26 -12.58
N ALA A 270 14.21 -39.43 -12.53
CA ALA A 270 15.41 -39.40 -13.39
C ALA A 270 15.23 -38.85 -14.82
N GLU A 271 16.23 -38.23 -15.48
CA GLU A 271 17.69 -38.27 -15.30
C GLU A 271 18.38 -36.88 -15.39
N GLU A 272 19.62 -36.81 -14.92
CA GLU A 272 20.58 -35.71 -15.17
C GLU A 272 21.30 -35.87 -16.52
N ALA A 273 21.65 -34.77 -17.19
CA ALA A 273 22.62 -34.75 -18.30
C ALA A 273 23.40 -33.41 -18.33
N ASP A 274 24.66 -33.48 -18.77
CA ASP A 274 25.72 -32.48 -18.54
C ASP A 274 26.03 -31.57 -19.76
N ALA A 275 26.37 -30.30 -19.48
CA ALA A 275 27.08 -29.31 -20.32
C ALA A 275 26.49 -28.91 -21.71
N PRO A 276 26.98 -27.82 -22.37
CA PRO A 276 27.97 -26.81 -21.97
C PRO A 276 27.47 -25.33 -22.04
N THR A 277 28.27 -24.43 -21.46
CA THR A 277 28.14 -22.95 -21.58
C THR A 277 28.54 -22.41 -22.96
N PRO A 278 27.80 -21.41 -23.51
CA PRO A 278 28.36 -20.48 -24.48
C PRO A 278 28.24 -18.99 -24.09
N THR A 279 29.24 -18.25 -24.55
CA THR A 279 29.62 -16.85 -24.30
C THR A 279 28.57 -15.78 -24.70
N LEU A 280 28.57 -14.65 -23.98
CA LEU A 280 27.85 -13.40 -24.31
C LEU A 280 28.48 -12.65 -25.52
N PRO A 281 27.67 -12.02 -26.38
CA PRO A 281 28.09 -10.88 -27.22
C PRO A 281 27.72 -9.52 -26.63
N GLU A 282 28.33 -8.46 -27.18
CA GLU A 282 28.35 -7.08 -26.68
C GLU A 282 27.04 -6.27 -26.77
N GLN A 283 27.09 -5.13 -26.09
CA GLN A 283 26.04 -4.13 -25.92
C GLN A 283 25.68 -3.40 -27.23
N ALA A 284 24.44 -2.94 -27.34
CA ALA A 284 24.00 -1.96 -28.32
C ALA A 284 23.01 -0.96 -27.69
N ASP A 285 23.54 0.23 -27.39
CA ASP A 285 22.92 1.54 -27.16
C ASP A 285 21.45 1.65 -26.69
N GLU A 286 21.30 2.22 -25.49
CA GLU A 286 20.02 2.65 -24.90
C GLU A 286 19.54 3.99 -25.50
N GLU A 287 18.52 3.97 -26.35
CA GLU A 287 17.70 5.18 -26.59
C GLU A 287 16.67 5.34 -25.47
N ALA A 288 16.97 6.25 -24.53
CA ALA A 288 16.08 6.58 -23.42
C ALA A 288 14.80 7.30 -23.88
N VAL A 289 13.64 6.70 -23.60
CA VAL A 289 12.32 7.29 -23.88
C VAL A 289 11.99 8.34 -22.82
N PRO A 290 11.50 9.55 -23.17
CA PRO A 290 11.41 10.65 -22.22
C PRO A 290 10.30 10.45 -21.17
N VAL A 291 10.68 10.58 -19.90
CA VAL A 291 9.76 10.60 -18.75
C VAL A 291 8.79 11.78 -18.89
N ALA A 292 7.48 11.48 -18.94
CA ALA A 292 6.45 12.50 -18.97
C ALA A 292 6.46 13.31 -17.65
N GLN A 293 6.74 14.61 -17.76
CA GLN A 293 6.76 15.52 -16.62
C GLN A 293 5.36 15.64 -16.01
N ARG A 294 5.12 14.94 -14.89
CA ARG A 294 3.94 15.15 -14.05
C ARG A 294 3.89 16.62 -13.62
N LYS A 295 2.69 17.18 -13.45
CA LYS A 295 2.49 18.55 -12.94
C LYS A 295 2.14 18.48 -11.46
N ALA A 296 2.52 19.50 -10.69
CA ALA A 296 2.14 19.59 -9.28
C ALA A 296 0.61 19.68 -9.14
N SER A 297 0.07 19.05 -8.10
CA SER A 297 -1.35 19.04 -7.79
C SER A 297 -1.87 20.43 -7.39
N PRO A 298 -3.19 20.69 -7.49
CA PRO A 298 -3.81 21.89 -6.92
C PRO A 298 -3.50 22.03 -5.42
N ALA A 299 -3.50 23.26 -4.91
CA ALA A 299 -3.28 23.50 -3.49
C ALA A 299 -4.55 23.24 -2.68
N VAL A 300 -4.46 22.35 -1.68
CA VAL A 300 -5.55 21.99 -0.77
C VAL A 300 -5.35 22.72 0.55
N VAL A 301 -6.36 23.45 1.03
CA VAL A 301 -6.31 24.17 2.31
C VAL A 301 -6.49 23.18 3.47
N ILE A 302 -5.54 23.17 4.40
CA ILE A 302 -5.54 22.24 5.55
C ILE A 302 -5.78 22.93 6.90
N SER A 303 -5.62 24.25 6.96
CA SER A 303 -5.84 25.09 8.14
C SER A 303 -5.95 26.55 7.70
N PRO A 304 -6.59 27.47 8.47
CA PRO A 304 -6.71 28.86 8.09
C PRO A 304 -5.36 29.51 7.71
N GLY A 305 -5.22 29.88 6.44
CA GLY A 305 -3.99 30.46 5.88
C GLY A 305 -2.86 29.46 5.60
N ILE A 306 -3.08 28.15 5.67
CA ILE A 306 -2.08 27.11 5.35
C ILE A 306 -2.68 26.07 4.39
N ALA A 307 -1.96 25.79 3.32
CA ALA A 307 -2.32 24.80 2.31
C ALA A 307 -1.13 23.89 1.98
N GLU A 308 -1.43 22.75 1.37
CA GLU A 308 -0.44 21.79 0.88
C GLU A 308 -0.67 21.51 -0.62
N ARG A 309 0.34 20.96 -1.28
CA ARG A 309 0.20 20.33 -2.60
C ARG A 309 1.21 19.20 -2.78
N GLU A 310 0.85 18.23 -3.60
CA GLU A 310 1.78 17.21 -4.07
C GLU A 310 2.63 17.76 -5.23
N LEU A 311 3.92 17.45 -5.23
CA LEU A 311 4.88 17.77 -6.28
C LEU A 311 4.96 16.61 -7.31
N PRO A 312 5.45 16.86 -8.54
CA PRO A 312 5.59 15.84 -9.60
C PRO A 312 6.34 14.56 -9.22
N ASP A 313 7.15 14.64 -8.17
CA ASP A 313 8.01 13.58 -7.62
C ASP A 313 7.44 12.94 -6.33
N GLY A 314 6.14 13.15 -6.04
CA GLY A 314 5.43 12.57 -4.91
C GLY A 314 5.70 13.26 -3.55
N ARG A 315 6.54 14.30 -3.51
CA ARG A 315 6.80 15.04 -2.26
C ARG A 315 5.68 16.01 -1.93
N ILE A 316 5.45 16.25 -0.65
CA ILE A 316 4.41 17.17 -0.17
C ILE A 316 5.04 18.54 0.11
N ALA A 317 4.47 19.60 -0.48
CA ALA A 317 4.89 20.97 -0.28
C ALA A 317 3.83 21.75 0.52
N PHE A 318 4.17 22.15 1.75
CA PHE A 318 3.33 23.00 2.60
C PHE A 318 3.65 24.48 2.40
N LEU A 319 2.62 25.33 2.39
CA LEU A 319 2.74 26.75 2.09
C LEU A 319 1.71 27.57 2.87
N ALA A 320 2.16 28.70 3.43
CA ALA A 320 1.33 29.65 4.16
C ALA A 320 0.92 30.83 3.27
N ALA A 321 -0.22 31.45 3.59
CA ALA A 321 -0.68 32.67 2.92
C ALA A 321 0.32 33.82 3.12
N ARG A 322 0.56 34.60 2.05
CA ARG A 322 1.64 35.60 2.00
C ARG A 322 1.48 36.73 3.00
N ASP A 323 0.26 37.03 3.37
CA ASP A 323 -0.23 38.10 4.24
C ASP A 323 -0.57 37.62 5.67
N ASN A 324 -0.35 36.34 5.99
CA ASN A 324 -0.71 35.75 7.28
C ASN A 324 0.54 35.29 8.06
N GLU A 325 1.14 36.21 8.83
CA GLU A 325 2.33 35.91 9.66
C GLU A 325 2.07 34.83 10.72
N ALA A 326 0.86 34.79 11.30
CA ALA A 326 0.50 33.74 12.25
C ALA A 326 0.51 32.35 11.61
N ALA A 327 0.04 32.23 10.35
CA ALA A 327 0.13 30.99 9.57
C ALA A 327 1.57 30.61 9.24
N LYS A 328 2.44 31.59 8.90
CA LYS A 328 3.87 31.34 8.65
C LYS A 328 4.57 30.82 9.90
N ALA A 329 4.35 31.45 11.05
CA ALA A 329 4.93 31.04 12.34
C ALA A 329 4.48 29.61 12.73
N ARG A 330 3.17 29.32 12.66
CA ARG A 330 2.64 27.96 12.88
C ARG A 330 3.27 26.93 11.97
N LEU A 331 3.31 27.21 10.66
CA LEU A 331 3.83 26.27 9.68
C LEU A 331 5.33 26.03 9.90
N SER A 332 6.10 27.08 10.22
CA SER A 332 7.52 26.95 10.54
C SER A 332 7.76 26.05 11.76
N ALA A 333 7.00 26.24 12.83
CA ALA A 333 7.10 25.41 14.04
C ALA A 333 6.65 23.95 13.79
N ALA A 334 5.61 23.74 12.98
CA ALA A 334 5.18 22.40 12.59
C ALA A 334 6.22 21.67 11.73
N CYS A 335 6.87 22.39 10.82
CA CYS A 335 7.85 21.82 9.89
C CYS A 335 9.25 21.63 10.48
N GLU A 336 9.55 22.19 11.66
CA GLU A 336 10.84 22.04 12.33
C GLU A 336 11.17 20.56 12.57
N GLY A 337 12.34 20.13 12.11
CA GLY A 337 12.79 18.72 12.13
C GLY A 337 12.05 17.76 11.18
N ARG A 338 10.98 18.20 10.50
CA ARG A 338 10.05 17.33 9.73
C ARG A 338 10.01 17.63 8.23
N ALA A 339 10.33 18.85 7.83
CA ALA A 339 10.39 19.27 6.43
C ALA A 339 11.57 20.21 6.20
N ARG A 340 11.96 20.36 4.93
CA ARG A 340 13.05 21.25 4.51
C ARG A 340 12.48 22.52 3.88
N TRP A 341 12.85 23.68 4.40
CA TRP A 341 12.51 24.97 3.81
C TRP A 341 13.17 25.13 2.42
N GLN A 342 12.41 25.64 1.46
CA GLN A 342 12.85 25.93 0.10
C GLN A 342 12.61 27.43 -0.22
N PRO A 343 13.65 28.29 -0.09
CA PRO A 343 13.51 29.74 -0.18
C PRO A 343 12.91 30.25 -1.51
N LEU A 344 13.24 29.60 -2.64
CA LEU A 344 12.82 30.03 -3.98
C LEU A 344 11.30 30.02 -4.18
N PHE A 345 10.60 29.09 -3.51
CA PHE A 345 9.15 28.89 -3.65
C PHE A 345 8.38 29.22 -2.37
N GLN A 346 9.07 29.64 -1.30
CA GLN A 346 8.52 29.96 0.01
C GLN A 346 7.64 28.84 0.60
N ASN A 347 8.09 27.59 0.43
CA ASN A 347 7.39 26.40 0.89
C ASN A 347 8.30 25.46 1.68
N TRP A 348 7.67 24.58 2.46
CA TRP A 348 8.33 23.50 3.19
C TRP A 348 8.10 22.19 2.45
N ILE A 349 9.18 21.50 2.08
CA ILE A 349 9.13 20.23 1.35
C ILE A 349 9.31 19.08 2.34
N CYS A 350 8.32 18.19 2.40
CA CYS A 350 8.33 16.97 3.19
C CYS A 350 8.40 15.74 2.26
N ASN A 351 9.21 14.75 2.64
CA ASN A 351 9.45 13.53 1.87
C ASN A 351 8.86 12.26 2.55
N ASP A 352 8.41 12.39 3.81
CA ASP A 352 7.86 11.31 4.63
C ASP A 352 6.40 11.66 4.96
N ASP A 353 5.48 10.80 4.54
CA ASP A 353 4.03 11.02 4.69
C ASP A 353 3.61 11.07 6.15
N ALA A 354 4.37 10.43 7.06
CA ALA A 354 4.13 10.53 8.49
C ALA A 354 4.58 11.88 9.06
N ALA A 355 5.72 12.40 8.61
CA ALA A 355 6.16 13.75 8.97
C ALA A 355 5.21 14.81 8.38
N ALA A 356 4.67 14.59 7.17
CA ALA A 356 3.62 15.40 6.58
C ALA A 356 2.30 15.32 7.38
N LEU A 357 1.92 14.13 7.88
CA LEU A 357 0.77 13.94 8.75
C LEU A 357 0.94 14.64 10.11
N GLU A 358 2.13 14.56 10.73
CA GLU A 358 2.46 15.33 11.94
C GLU A 358 2.36 16.83 11.69
N ILE A 359 2.88 17.34 10.56
CA ILE A 359 2.75 18.75 10.16
C ILE A 359 1.27 19.14 10.06
N ARG A 360 0.45 18.37 9.35
CA ARG A 360 -1.01 18.60 9.25
C ARG A 360 -1.67 18.68 10.63
N MET A 361 -1.35 17.75 11.54
CA MET A 361 -1.90 17.72 12.89
C MET A 361 -1.45 18.88 13.78
N ILE A 362 -0.19 19.30 13.69
CA ILE A 362 0.31 20.48 14.42
C ILE A 362 -0.34 21.76 13.87
N VAL A 363 -0.45 21.87 12.54
CA VAL A 363 -1.08 23.00 11.83
C VAL A 363 -2.60 23.10 12.06
N ALA A 364 -3.27 21.97 12.32
CA ALA A 364 -4.68 21.91 12.68
C ALA A 364 -4.97 22.25 14.16
N ARG A 365 -3.94 22.33 15.01
CA ARG A 365 -4.08 22.84 16.38
C ARG A 365 -4.00 24.37 16.34
N GLU A 366 -5.03 25.04 16.84
CA GLU A 366 -4.98 26.50 16.97
C GLU A 366 -3.88 26.94 17.94
N PRO A 367 -3.21 28.07 17.67
CA PRO A 367 -2.47 28.78 18.69
C PRO A 367 -3.49 29.57 19.53
N ASN A 368 -3.39 29.49 20.85
CA ASN A 368 -4.12 30.43 21.70
C ASN A 368 -3.84 31.86 21.22
N SER A 369 -4.90 32.65 21.03
CA SER A 369 -4.77 34.07 20.69
C SER A 369 -3.89 34.75 21.74
N VAL A 370 -2.81 35.38 21.28
CA VAL A 370 -1.99 36.24 22.13
C VAL A 370 -2.75 37.55 22.34
N GLU A 371 -3.69 37.54 23.29
CA GLU A 371 -3.96 38.72 24.09
C GLU A 371 -2.94 38.68 25.24
N GLY A 372 -2.16 39.72 25.51
CA GLY A 372 -2.26 41.11 25.08
C GLY A 372 -1.88 41.94 26.30
N GLU A 373 -0.83 42.75 26.20
CA GLU A 373 -0.24 43.43 27.36
C GLU A 373 -1.21 44.40 28.04
N MET A 374 -1.39 44.25 29.36
CA MET A 374 -1.41 45.34 30.36
C MET A 374 -1.23 44.81 31.78
#